data_AF-A0A958C7D4-F1
#
_entry.id   AF-A0A958C7D4-F1
#
_cell.length_a   1.000
_cell.length_b   1.000
_cell.length_c   1.000
_cell.angle_alpha   90.00
_cell.angle_beta   90.00
_cell.angle_gamma   90.00
#
_symmetry.space_group_name_H-M   'P 1'
#
loop_
_entity.id
_entity.type
_entity.pdbx_description
1 polymer ?
#
loop_
_entity_poly.entity_id
_entity_poly.type
_entity_poly.pdbx_seq_one_letter_code
_entity_poly.pdbx_strand_id
1 'polypeptide(L)' 'ACASNPAALVIPCHRVVREDGGLGGYRWGIQRKETLLAQEAENVR' A
#
# COMPACT_ATOMS: atom_id res chain seq x y z
N ALA A 1 -12.39 -3.18 5.73
CA ALA A 1 -12.34 -3.59 4.31
C ALA A 1 -10.89 -3.86 3.86
N CYS A 2 -10.03 -2.85 3.68
CA CYS A 2 -8.67 -3.04 3.16
C CYS A 2 -7.75 -3.94 4.01
N ALA A 3 -7.87 -3.87 5.35
CA ALA A 3 -7.07 -4.69 6.26
C ALA A 3 -7.40 -6.21 6.21
N SER A 4 -8.55 -6.57 5.63
CA SER A 4 -9.01 -7.96 5.50
C SER A 4 -8.67 -8.58 4.15
N ASN A 5 -7.98 -7.83 3.27
CA ASN A 5 -7.59 -8.33 1.97
C ASN A 5 -6.61 -9.53 2.14
N PRO A 6 -6.90 -10.72 1.61
CA PRO A 6 -5.97 -11.85 1.64
C PRO A 6 -4.95 -11.80 0.48
N ALA A 7 -5.22 -11.04 -0.58
CA ALA A 7 -4.44 -11.00 -1.82
C ALA A 7 -3.87 -9.58 -2.08
N ALA A 8 -2.85 -9.21 -1.30
CA ALA A 8 -2.27 -7.85 -1.23
C ALA A 8 -1.80 -7.27 -2.57
N LEU A 9 -1.31 -8.12 -3.47
CA LEU A 9 -0.70 -7.69 -4.74
C LEU A 9 -1.72 -7.63 -5.88
N VAL A 10 -2.71 -8.52 -5.88
CA VAL A 10 -3.78 -8.55 -6.90
C VAL A 10 -4.80 -7.45 -6.62
N ILE A 11 -5.14 -7.25 -5.34
CA ILE A 11 -5.99 -6.15 -4.88
C ILE A 11 -5.04 -5.13 -4.22
N PRO A 12 -4.72 -4.00 -4.88
CA PRO A 12 -3.63 -3.10 -4.49
C PRO A 12 -4.00 -2.21 -3.30
N CYS A 13 -4.31 -2.82 -2.17
CA CYS A 13 -4.72 -2.13 -0.94
C CYS A 13 -3.60 -1.27 -0.32
N HIS A 14 -2.33 -1.47 -0.74
CA HIS A 14 -1.21 -0.57 -0.41
C HIS A 14 -1.31 0.79 -1.10
N ARG A 15 -2.17 0.96 -2.13
CA ARG A 15 -2.43 2.27 -2.77
C ARG A 15 -3.44 3.15 -2.02
N VAL A 16 -4.17 2.58 -1.06
CA VAL A 16 -5.14 3.35 -0.26
C VAL A 16 -4.39 4.11 0.83
N VAL A 17 -4.29 5.42 0.73
CA VAL A 17 -3.65 6.32 1.70
C VAL A 17 -4.67 7.20 2.41
N ARG A 18 -4.31 7.78 3.55
CA ARG A 18 -5.19 8.72 4.27
C ARG A 18 -5.19 10.08 3.58
N GLU A 19 -6.29 10.82 3.73
CA GLU A 19 -6.43 12.18 3.19
C GLU A 19 -5.42 13.17 3.80
N ASP A 20 -4.97 12.92 5.03
CA ASP A 20 -3.94 13.70 5.72
C ASP A 20 -2.50 13.44 5.20
N GLY A 21 -2.36 12.63 4.14
CA GLY A 21 -1.06 12.27 3.57
C GLY A 21 -0.35 11.12 4.29
N GLY A 22 -0.90 10.62 5.40
CA GLY A 22 -0.36 9.46 6.09
C GLY A 22 -0.60 8.14 5.34
N LEU A 23 0.33 7.19 5.46
CA LEU A 23 0.15 5.86 4.87
C LEU A 23 -1.05 5.12 5.45
N GLY A 24 -1.41 5.33 6.72
CA GLY A 24 -2.43 4.54 7.42
C GLY A 24 -2.05 3.06 7.55
N GLY A 25 -2.92 2.24 8.16
CA GLY A 25 -2.60 0.83 8.45
C GLY A 25 -2.39 -0.05 7.22
N TYR A 26 -1.57 -1.10 7.37
CA TYR A 26 -1.39 -2.14 6.35
C TYR A 26 -1.21 -3.50 7.01
N ARG A 27 -1.96 -4.52 6.55
CA ARG A 27 -1.99 -5.85 7.16
C ARG A 27 -0.62 -6.52 7.23
N TRP A 28 0.23 -6.30 6.23
CA TRP A 28 1.57 -6.89 6.13
C TRP A 28 2.70 -5.97 6.61
N GLY A 29 2.35 -4.86 7.29
CA GLY A 29 3.29 -3.91 7.87
C GLY A 29 3.58 -2.69 7.00
N ILE A 30 3.66 -1.51 7.63
CA ILE A 30 3.82 -0.22 6.94
C ILE A 30 5.05 -0.18 6.02
N GLN A 31 6.17 -0.75 6.46
CA GLN A 31 7.41 -0.79 5.67
C GLN A 31 7.20 -1.46 4.30
N ARG A 32 6.41 -2.54 4.24
CA ARG A 32 6.10 -3.21 2.96
C ARG A 32 5.24 -2.32 2.05
N LYS A 33 4.28 -1.60 2.62
CA LYS A 33 3.43 -0.67 1.87
C LYS A 33 4.27 0.46 1.26
N GLU A 34 5.20 1.00 2.03
CA GLU A 34 6.13 2.03 1.57
C GLU A 34 7.03 1.52 0.43
N THR A 35 7.64 0.33 0.57
CA THR A 35 8.46 -0.26 -0.49
C THR A 35 7.67 -0.49 -1.77
N LEU A 36 6.44 -1.01 -1.70
CA LEU A 36 5.60 -1.24 -2.87
C LEU A 36 5.24 0.07 -3.58
N LEU A 37 4.89 1.12 -2.84
CA LEU A 37 4.60 2.43 -3.40
C LEU A 37 5.84 3.05 -4.07
N ALA A 38 7.02 2.91 -3.46
CA ALA A 38 8.28 3.39 -4.03
C ALA A 38 8.63 2.66 -5.34
N GLN A 39 8.52 1.33 -5.35
CA GLN A 39 8.74 0.51 -6.56
C GLN A 39 7.76 0.88 -7.67
N GLU A 40 6.48 1.08 -7.36
CA GLU A 40 5.48 1.53 -8.33
C GLU A 40 5.82 2.92 -8.90
N ALA A 41 6.30 3.85 -8.08
CA ALA A 41 6.71 5.18 -8.52
C ALA A 41 7.97 5.16 -9.42
N GLU A 42 8.88 4.21 -9.21
CA GLU A 42 10.05 3.99 -10.07
C GLU A 42 9.65 3.39 -11.42
N ASN A 43 8.69 2.46 -11.44
CA ASN A 43 8.24 1.77 -12.64
C ASN A 43 7.37 2.62 -13.60
N VAL A 44 7.05 3.87 -13.23
CA VAL A 44 6.31 4.83 -14.07
C VAL A 44 7.26 5.84 -14.76
N ARG A 45 8.58 5.75 -14.52
CA ARG A 45 9.61 6.53 -15.22
C ARG A 45 10.08 5.83 -16.49
#